data_AF-A0A946UKI1-F1
#
_entry.id   AF-A0A946UKI1-F1
#
_cell.length_a   1.000
_cell.length_b   1.000
_cell.length_c   1.000
_cell.angle_alpha   90.00
_cell.angle_beta   90.00
_cell.angle_gamma   90.00
#
_symmetry.space_group_name_H-M   'P 1'
#
loop_
_entity.id
_entity.type
_entity.pdbx_description
1 polymer ?
#
loop_
_entity_poly.entity_id
_entity_poly.type
_entity_poly.pdbx_seq_one_letter_code
_entity_poly.pdbx_strand_id
1 'polypeptide(L)'
;KDEQWQRIRDVRAHGGAILGSFEAWLLQRGMRTLFLRVERACRSAQTIAEALMDHPAIADVLYPGLAKHPGHAIARRQMSGGFGGMLSIRVRGGEAAALKVIKRCEVFIRATSLGGVESLIEHRYSIEGPTSPIPQDLLRLSVGLEDVDDLIADLREALS
;
A
#
# COMPACT_ATOMS: atom_id res chain seq x y z
N LYS A 1 3.91 2.37 -33.93
CA LYS A 1 2.63 2.16 -33.21
C LYS A 1 1.92 1.01 -33.91
N ASP A 2 1.58 -0.03 -33.18
CA ASP A 2 1.08 -1.31 -33.71
C ASP A 2 -0.46 -1.36 -33.73
N GLU A 3 -1.00 -2.50 -34.15
CA GLU A 3 -2.44 -2.75 -34.21
C GLU A 3 -3.11 -2.66 -32.83
N GLN A 4 -2.46 -3.16 -31.77
CA GLN A 4 -2.99 -3.11 -30.41
C GLN A 4 -3.16 -1.68 -29.92
N TRP A 5 -2.17 -0.81 -30.20
CA TRP A 5 -2.26 0.61 -29.88
C TRP A 5 -3.44 1.29 -30.58
N GLN A 6 -3.74 0.94 -31.84
CA GLN A 6 -4.90 1.51 -32.53
C GLN A 6 -6.21 1.04 -31.90
N ARG A 7 -6.33 -0.25 -31.57
CA ARG A 7 -7.52 -0.78 -30.88
C ARG A 7 -7.81 -0.04 -29.57
N ILE A 8 -6.78 0.24 -28.75
CA ILE A 8 -6.95 1.03 -27.51
C ILE A 8 -7.45 2.44 -27.81
N ARG A 9 -6.92 3.09 -28.85
CA ARG A 9 -7.34 4.44 -29.25
C ARG A 9 -8.76 4.46 -29.76
N ASP A 10 -9.16 3.48 -30.56
CA ASP A 10 -10.51 3.38 -31.11
C ASP A 10 -11.52 3.20 -29.99
N VAL A 11 -11.26 2.28 -29.03
CA VAL A 11 -12.12 2.11 -27.85
C VAL A 11 -12.23 3.41 -27.05
N ARG A 12 -11.10 4.09 -26.79
CA ARG A 12 -11.11 5.37 -26.06
C ARG A 12 -11.91 6.45 -26.80
N ALA A 13 -11.77 6.54 -28.12
CA ALA A 13 -12.43 7.56 -28.92
C ALA A 13 -13.95 7.33 -28.99
N HIS A 14 -14.39 6.09 -29.21
CA HIS A 14 -15.81 5.76 -29.33
C HIS A 14 -16.51 5.65 -27.98
N GLY A 15 -15.82 5.16 -26.95
CA GLY A 15 -16.37 5.01 -25.60
C GLY A 15 -16.41 6.30 -24.78
N GLY A 16 -15.68 7.35 -25.19
CA GLY A 16 -15.74 8.68 -24.56
C GLY A 16 -15.20 8.76 -23.13
N ALA A 17 -14.68 7.68 -22.56
CA ALA A 17 -14.07 7.63 -21.22
C ALA A 17 -12.69 8.31 -21.20
N ILE A 18 -12.68 9.62 -21.47
CA ILE A 18 -11.48 10.46 -21.46
C ILE A 18 -11.33 11.20 -20.15
N LEU A 19 -10.09 11.47 -19.77
CA LEU A 19 -9.77 12.31 -18.62
C LEU A 19 -10.17 13.76 -18.89
N GLY A 20 -10.81 14.42 -17.93
CA GLY A 20 -11.06 15.86 -17.99
C GLY A 20 -9.75 16.65 -17.98
N SER A 21 -9.78 17.87 -18.53
CA SER A 21 -8.58 18.70 -18.65
C SER A 21 -7.99 19.10 -17.30
N PHE A 22 -8.85 19.31 -16.30
CA PHE A 22 -8.43 19.65 -14.95
C PHE A 22 -7.75 18.47 -14.23
N GLU A 23 -8.31 17.27 -14.33
CA GLU A 23 -7.71 16.06 -13.77
C GLU A 23 -6.39 15.71 -14.47
N ALA A 24 -6.30 15.94 -15.78
CA ALA A 24 -5.06 15.79 -16.54
C ALA A 24 -3.97 16.75 -16.02
N TRP A 25 -4.33 18.01 -15.73
CA TRP A 25 -3.42 18.98 -15.13
C TRP A 25 -2.99 18.57 -13.71
N LEU A 26 -3.91 18.09 -12.87
CA LEU A 26 -3.59 17.58 -11.53
C LEU A 26 -2.62 16.38 -11.59
N LEU A 27 -2.84 15.45 -12.52
CA LEU A 27 -1.94 14.32 -12.76
C LEU A 27 -0.55 14.82 -13.16
N GLN A 28 -0.46 15.69 -14.17
CA GLN A 28 0.83 16.26 -14.60
C GLN A 28 1.55 17.00 -13.49
N ARG A 29 0.81 17.75 -12.64
CA ARG A 29 1.35 18.42 -11.46
C ARG A 29 1.92 17.39 -10.47
N GLY A 30 1.19 16.32 -10.18
CA GLY A 30 1.62 15.24 -9.29
C GLY A 30 2.82 14.44 -9.80
N MET A 31 2.97 14.29 -11.12
CA MET A 31 4.08 13.58 -11.75
C MET A 31 5.44 14.24 -11.50
N ARG A 32 5.46 15.57 -11.28
CA ARG A 32 6.72 16.32 -11.05
C ARG A 32 7.47 15.88 -9.80
N THR A 33 6.76 15.34 -8.81
CA THR A 33 7.36 14.85 -7.56
C THR A 33 7.31 13.32 -7.45
N LEU A 34 6.94 12.60 -8.52
CA LEU A 34 6.74 11.15 -8.46
C LEU A 34 7.95 10.41 -7.88
N PHE A 35 9.15 10.67 -8.40
CA PHE A 35 10.35 9.97 -7.96
C PHE A 35 10.67 10.20 -6.48
N LEU A 36 10.55 11.45 -6.01
CA LEU A 36 10.76 11.79 -4.59
C LEU A 36 9.75 11.06 -3.69
N ARG A 37 8.48 11.04 -4.09
CA ARG A 37 7.41 10.41 -3.30
C ARG A 37 7.56 8.89 -3.27
N VAL A 38 7.80 8.27 -4.42
CA VAL A 38 7.96 6.82 -4.53
C VAL A 38 9.19 6.34 -3.76
N GLU A 39 10.32 7.03 -3.88
CA GLU A 39 11.54 6.67 -3.13
C GLU A 39 11.30 6.73 -1.62
N ARG A 40 10.72 7.83 -1.11
CA ARG A 40 10.41 7.99 0.32
C ARG A 40 9.44 6.92 0.80
N ALA A 41 8.34 6.69 0.09
CA ALA A 41 7.35 5.68 0.47
C ALA A 41 7.96 4.25 0.47
N CYS A 42 8.79 3.92 -0.52
CA CYS A 42 9.49 2.62 -0.55
C CYS A 42 10.44 2.47 0.65
N ARG A 43 11.24 3.49 0.95
CA ARG A 43 12.17 3.47 2.08
C ARG A 43 11.42 3.31 3.40
N SER A 44 10.38 4.11 3.63
CA SER A 44 9.56 4.03 4.83
C SER A 44 8.87 2.67 4.96
N ALA A 45 8.32 2.13 3.88
CA ALA A 45 7.68 0.81 3.89
C ALA A 45 8.66 -0.33 4.23
N GLN A 46 9.90 -0.29 3.72
CA GLN A 46 10.95 -1.24 4.11
C GLN A 46 11.24 -1.16 5.61
N THR A 47 11.48 0.04 6.13
CA THR A 47 11.79 0.25 7.55
C THR A 47 10.63 -0.18 8.46
N ILE A 48 9.38 0.14 8.09
CA ILE A 48 8.19 -0.31 8.82
C ILE A 48 8.09 -1.85 8.79
N ALA A 49 8.26 -2.46 7.61
CA ALA A 49 8.18 -3.90 7.45
C ALA A 49 9.21 -4.61 8.34
N GLU A 50 10.46 -4.13 8.36
CA GLU A 50 11.54 -4.65 9.21
C GLU A 50 11.25 -4.45 10.70
N ALA A 51 10.75 -3.28 11.09
CA ALA A 51 10.44 -2.95 12.49
C ALA A 51 9.30 -3.78 13.10
N LEU A 52 8.44 -4.38 12.25
CA LEU A 52 7.28 -5.17 12.66
C LEU A 52 7.49 -6.69 12.55
N MET A 53 8.53 -7.16 11.84
CA MET A 53 8.76 -8.60 11.60
C MET A 53 8.77 -9.44 12.88
N ASP A 54 9.31 -8.90 13.98
CA ASP A 54 9.49 -9.60 15.25
C ASP A 54 8.50 -9.13 16.34
N HIS A 55 7.47 -8.36 15.96
CA HIS A 55 6.48 -7.87 16.93
C HIS A 55 5.58 -9.03 17.41
N PRO A 56 5.37 -9.22 18.73
CA PRO A 56 4.67 -10.39 19.27
C PRO A 56 3.20 -10.48 18.81
N ALA A 57 2.54 -9.35 18.58
CA ALA A 57 1.17 -9.29 18.06
C ALA A 57 1.07 -9.56 16.54
N ILE A 58 2.18 -9.72 15.81
CA ILE A 58 2.20 -9.94 14.37
C ILE A 58 2.42 -11.43 14.07
N ALA A 59 1.56 -11.97 13.21
CA ALA A 59 1.66 -13.33 12.70
C ALA A 59 2.59 -13.38 11.49
N ASP A 60 2.50 -12.39 10.59
CA ASP A 60 3.32 -12.30 9.39
C ASP A 60 3.38 -10.86 8.85
N VAL A 61 4.46 -10.53 8.14
CA VAL A 61 4.65 -9.27 7.41
C VAL A 61 4.89 -9.59 5.94
N LEU A 62 3.96 -9.19 5.10
CA LEU A 62 4.00 -9.39 3.65
C LEU A 62 4.54 -8.14 2.97
N TYR A 63 5.84 -8.15 2.70
CA TYR A 63 6.50 -7.08 1.94
C TYR A 63 7.59 -7.64 1.02
N PRO A 64 7.60 -7.32 -0.30
CA PRO A 64 8.56 -7.91 -1.24
C PRO A 64 10.03 -7.61 -0.92
N GLY A 65 10.30 -6.56 -0.16
CA GLY A 65 11.65 -6.19 0.28
C GLY A 65 12.23 -7.05 1.40
N LEU A 66 11.40 -7.86 2.08
CA LEU A 66 11.87 -8.76 3.13
C LEU A 66 12.45 -10.03 2.53
N ALA A 67 13.61 -10.48 3.04
CA ALA A 67 14.26 -11.69 2.56
C ALA A 67 13.41 -12.97 2.72
N LYS A 68 12.53 -13.00 3.73
CA LYS A 68 11.60 -14.10 3.99
C LYS A 68 10.41 -14.13 3.01
N HIS A 69 10.17 -13.04 2.26
CA HIS A 69 9.06 -12.99 1.32
C HIS A 69 9.31 -13.95 0.13
N PRO A 70 8.36 -14.84 -0.22
CA PRO A 70 8.58 -15.85 -1.26
C PRO A 70 8.88 -15.24 -2.65
N GLY A 71 8.38 -14.04 -2.92
CA GLY A 71 8.67 -13.28 -4.13
C GLY A 71 9.96 -12.45 -4.10
N HIS A 72 10.75 -12.45 -3.02
CA HIS A 72 11.87 -11.51 -2.84
C HIS A 72 12.92 -11.60 -3.96
N ALA A 73 13.30 -12.82 -4.36
CA ALA A 73 14.30 -13.03 -5.40
C ALA A 73 13.86 -12.43 -6.76
N ILE A 74 12.58 -12.56 -7.08
CA ILE A 74 12.00 -11.98 -8.30
C ILE A 74 11.90 -10.46 -8.16
N ALA A 75 11.40 -9.98 -7.01
CA ALA A 75 11.28 -8.55 -6.72
C ALA A 75 12.63 -7.84 -6.85
N ARG A 76 13.69 -8.37 -6.24
CA ARG A 76 15.06 -7.83 -6.34
C ARG A 76 15.56 -7.77 -7.79
N ARG A 77 15.20 -8.74 -8.62
CA ARG A 77 15.65 -8.79 -10.03
C ARG A 77 14.95 -7.74 -10.91
N GLN A 78 13.69 -7.43 -10.64
CA GLN A 78 12.85 -6.63 -11.55
C GLN A 78 12.46 -5.24 -11.03
N MET A 79 12.52 -5.02 -9.71
CA MET A 79 12.14 -3.76 -9.08
C MET A 79 13.39 -2.91 -8.82
N SER A 80 13.33 -1.65 -9.20
CA SER A 80 14.41 -0.67 -9.02
C SER A 80 13.90 0.51 -8.20
N GLY A 81 14.74 1.05 -7.30
CA GLY A 81 14.37 2.18 -6.44
C GLY A 81 13.50 1.81 -5.23
N GLY A 82 13.40 0.51 -4.92
CA GLY A 82 12.66 -0.01 -3.76
C GLY A 82 11.59 -1.03 -4.14
N PHE A 83 10.79 -1.44 -3.15
CA PHE A 83 9.82 -2.54 -3.28
C PHE A 83 8.35 -2.08 -3.22
N GLY A 84 8.10 -0.78 -3.40
CA GLY A 84 6.78 -0.15 -3.30
C GLY A 84 6.46 0.37 -1.89
N GLY A 85 5.54 1.32 -1.81
CA GLY A 85 5.00 1.85 -0.55
C GLY A 85 3.85 1.02 0.04
N MET A 86 3.61 -0.18 -0.48
CA MET A 86 2.52 -1.05 -0.03
C MET A 86 3.10 -2.21 0.76
N LEU A 87 2.55 -2.48 1.94
CA LEU A 87 2.80 -3.72 2.67
C LEU A 87 1.48 -4.25 3.28
N SER A 88 1.51 -5.49 3.75
CA SER A 88 0.42 -6.04 4.54
C SER A 88 0.96 -6.71 5.78
N ILE A 89 0.19 -6.67 6.86
CA ILE A 89 0.51 -7.36 8.11
C ILE A 89 -0.65 -8.26 8.49
N ARG A 90 -0.34 -9.43 9.07
CA ARG A 90 -1.34 -10.33 9.66
C ARG A 90 -1.28 -10.22 11.17
N VAL A 91 -2.40 -9.87 11.79
CA VAL A 91 -2.48 -9.61 13.24
C VAL A 91 -2.87 -10.88 13.99
N ARG A 92 -2.10 -11.26 15.01
CA ARG A 92 -2.49 -12.38 15.88
C ARG A 92 -3.77 -12.03 16.62
N GLY A 93 -4.64 -13.03 16.80
CA GLY A 93 -5.97 -12.83 17.41
C GLY A 93 -7.11 -12.64 16.40
N GLY A 94 -6.82 -12.73 15.09
CA GLY A 94 -7.85 -12.81 14.05
C GLY A 94 -8.50 -11.47 13.73
N GLU A 95 -9.70 -11.54 13.15
CA GLU A 95 -10.48 -10.37 12.70
C GLU A 95 -10.67 -9.31 13.78
N ALA A 96 -11.06 -9.73 14.99
CA ALA A 96 -11.32 -8.80 16.07
C ALA A 96 -10.08 -7.99 16.46
N ALA A 97 -8.90 -8.61 16.46
CA ALA A 97 -7.64 -7.94 16.75
C ALA A 97 -7.26 -6.98 15.61
N ALA A 98 -7.35 -7.41 14.35
CA ALA A 98 -7.08 -6.58 13.18
C ALA A 98 -7.97 -5.32 13.18
N LEU A 99 -9.27 -5.47 13.43
CA LEU A 99 -10.21 -4.35 13.53
C LEU A 99 -9.92 -3.42 14.71
N LYS A 100 -9.41 -3.94 15.83
CA LYS A 100 -8.99 -3.12 16.98
C LYS A 100 -7.77 -2.27 16.65
N VAL A 101 -6.77 -2.84 15.97
CA VAL A 101 -5.56 -2.11 15.54
C VAL A 101 -5.93 -0.92 14.66
N ILE A 102 -6.74 -1.14 13.61
CA ILE A 102 -7.18 -0.04 12.73
C ILE A 102 -7.86 1.08 13.52
N LYS A 103 -8.72 0.74 14.49
CA LYS A 103 -9.46 1.74 15.28
C LYS A 103 -8.58 2.57 16.20
N ARG A 104 -7.36 2.10 16.50
CA ARG A 104 -6.41 2.75 17.41
C ARG A 104 -5.32 3.54 16.70
N CYS A 105 -5.14 3.33 15.40
CA CYS A 105 -4.20 4.15 14.62
C CYS A 105 -4.70 5.59 14.60
N GLU A 106 -3.81 6.53 14.88
CA GLU A 106 -4.06 7.97 14.85
C GLU A 106 -3.38 8.63 13.65
N VAL A 107 -2.21 8.11 13.22
CA VAL A 107 -1.48 8.62 12.05
C VAL A 107 -1.93 7.90 10.79
N PHE A 108 -1.99 6.56 10.81
CA PHE A 108 -2.57 5.80 9.70
C PHE A 108 -4.09 6.02 9.63
N ILE A 109 -4.54 6.66 8.55
CA ILE A 109 -5.95 6.97 8.35
C ILE A 109 -6.69 5.72 7.85
N ARG A 110 -7.80 5.38 8.50
CA ARG A 110 -8.70 4.33 8.00
C ARG A 110 -9.47 4.80 6.77
N ALA A 111 -8.97 4.49 5.58
CA ALA A 111 -9.63 4.79 4.32
C ALA A 111 -9.30 3.78 3.22
N THR A 112 -10.20 3.66 2.25
CA THR A 112 -9.99 2.85 1.05
C THR A 112 -9.37 3.72 -0.05
N SER A 113 -8.08 3.56 -0.32
CA SER A 113 -7.32 4.07 -1.48
C SER A 113 -5.85 3.65 -1.27
N LEU A 114 -4.93 4.15 -2.09
CA LEU A 114 -3.48 3.96 -1.90
C LEU A 114 -2.65 4.95 -2.73
N GLY A 115 -1.36 5.05 -2.39
CA GLY A 115 -0.36 5.80 -3.16
C GLY A 115 -0.43 7.33 -3.02
N GLY A 116 -1.21 7.81 -2.06
CA GLY A 116 -1.25 9.20 -1.62
C GLY A 116 0.02 9.65 -0.91
N VAL A 117 0.00 10.87 -0.38
CA VAL A 117 1.09 11.37 0.49
C VAL A 117 0.84 11.03 1.95
N GLU A 118 -0.42 10.77 2.28
CA GLU A 118 -0.94 10.30 3.54
C GLU A 118 -0.88 8.78 3.66
N SER A 119 -0.59 8.31 4.87
CA SER A 119 -0.57 6.90 5.23
C SER A 119 -1.98 6.38 5.50
N LEU A 120 -2.36 5.30 4.80
CA LEU A 120 -3.68 4.67 4.91
C LEU A 120 -3.59 3.24 5.40
N ILE A 121 -4.58 2.81 6.19
CA ILE A 121 -4.73 1.43 6.65
C ILE A 121 -6.16 0.93 6.40
N GLU A 122 -6.30 -0.29 5.89
CA GLU A 122 -7.61 -0.91 5.67
C GLU A 122 -7.64 -2.39 6.07
N HIS A 123 -8.81 -2.84 6.56
CA HIS A 123 -9.10 -4.26 6.76
C HIS A 123 -9.66 -4.81 5.46
N ARG A 124 -8.81 -5.49 4.67
CA ARG A 124 -9.13 -5.79 3.28
C ARG A 124 -10.35 -6.70 3.13
N TYR A 125 -10.49 -7.68 4.02
CA TYR A 125 -11.63 -8.59 4.03
C TYR A 125 -12.97 -7.85 4.17
N SER A 126 -13.07 -6.85 5.07
CA SER A 126 -14.31 -6.05 5.21
C SER A 126 -14.64 -5.22 3.97
N ILE A 127 -13.64 -4.80 3.19
CA ILE A 127 -13.86 -4.01 1.98
C ILE A 127 -14.32 -4.90 0.81
N GLU A 128 -13.81 -6.12 0.71
CA GLU A 128 -14.17 -7.06 -0.36
C GLU A 128 -15.43 -7.87 -0.08
N GLY A 129 -15.76 -8.10 1.20
CA GLY A 129 -16.93 -8.83 1.64
C GLY A 129 -16.72 -10.34 1.77
N PRO A 130 -17.81 -11.10 2.05
CA PRO A 130 -17.73 -12.51 2.48
C PRO A 130 -17.10 -13.49 1.50
N THR A 131 -17.00 -13.13 0.21
CA THR A 131 -16.37 -13.97 -0.82
C THR A 131 -14.88 -13.68 -0.99
N SER A 132 -14.31 -12.81 -0.17
CA SER A 132 -12.90 -12.44 -0.23
C SER A 132 -12.01 -13.66 0.08
N PRO A 133 -10.98 -13.94 -0.73
CA PRO A 133 -9.97 -14.95 -0.42
C PRO A 133 -8.94 -14.43 0.61
N ILE A 134 -9.03 -13.18 1.04
CA ILE A 134 -8.05 -12.54 1.89
C ILE A 134 -8.27 -12.97 3.35
N PRO A 135 -7.21 -13.31 4.10
CA PRO A 135 -7.34 -13.61 5.52
C PRO A 135 -8.01 -12.47 6.31
N GLN A 136 -8.91 -12.82 7.23
CA GLN A 136 -9.60 -11.85 8.08
C GLN A 136 -8.69 -11.18 9.12
N ASP A 137 -7.44 -11.63 9.25
CA ASP A 137 -6.46 -10.99 10.13
C ASP A 137 -5.54 -10.01 9.38
N LEU A 138 -5.77 -9.80 8.09
CA LEU A 138 -4.90 -9.00 7.24
C LEU A 138 -5.28 -7.52 7.22
N LEU A 139 -4.29 -6.69 7.54
CA LEU A 139 -4.34 -5.25 7.35
C LEU A 139 -3.45 -4.86 6.18
N ARG A 140 -3.98 -4.08 5.24
CA ARG A 140 -3.20 -3.51 4.13
C ARG A 140 -2.84 -2.07 4.46
N LEU A 141 -1.56 -1.74 4.32
CA LEU A 141 -1.02 -0.42 4.57
C LEU A 141 -0.56 0.20 3.25
N SER A 142 -0.97 1.43 3.01
CA SER A 142 -0.39 2.33 2.00
C SER A 142 0.46 3.35 2.76
N VAL A 143 1.78 3.23 2.67
CA VAL A 143 2.73 4.10 3.37
C VAL A 143 2.88 5.41 2.60
N GLY A 144 2.62 6.50 3.29
CA GLY A 144 2.76 7.88 2.83
C GLY A 144 4.18 8.42 3.00
N LEU A 145 4.27 9.71 3.27
CA LEU A 145 5.51 10.48 3.31
C LEU A 145 5.85 11.06 4.68
N GLU A 146 5.09 10.69 5.71
CA GLU A 146 5.30 11.09 7.10
C GLU A 146 6.69 10.70 7.62
N ASP A 147 7.02 11.12 8.84
CA ASP A 147 8.17 10.57 9.52
C ASP A 147 7.96 9.07 9.77
N VAL A 148 8.99 8.27 9.49
CA VAL A 148 8.87 6.82 9.57
C VAL A 148 8.78 6.37 11.03
N ASP A 149 9.40 7.12 11.95
CA ASP A 149 9.38 6.79 13.37
C ASP A 149 7.98 7.05 13.96
N ASP A 150 7.29 8.10 13.51
CA ASP A 150 5.89 8.37 13.89
C ASP A 150 4.96 7.25 13.39
N LEU A 151 5.14 6.79 12.14
CA LEU A 151 4.36 5.68 11.58
C LEU A 151 4.60 4.36 12.33
N ILE A 152 5.84 4.08 12.73
CA ILE A 152 6.17 2.90 13.52
C ILE A 152 5.60 3.01 14.94
N ALA A 153 5.68 4.18 15.56
CA ALA A 153 5.13 4.43 16.88
C ALA A 153 3.61 4.23 16.90
N ASP A 154 2.90 4.80 15.92
CA ASP A 154 1.45 4.65 15.74
C ASP A 154 1.03 3.17 15.65
N LEU A 155 1.71 2.40 14.79
CA LEU A 155 1.43 0.96 14.64
C LEU A 155 1.74 0.18 15.91
N ARG A 156 2.86 0.46 16.59
CA ARG A 156 3.24 -0.22 17.84
C ARG A 156 2.25 0.07 18.96
N GLU A 157 1.80 1.31 19.09
CA GLU A 157 0.78 1.68 20.07
C GLU A 157 -0.54 0.98 19.74
N ALA A 158 -0.98 0.99 18.48
CA ALA A 158 -2.20 0.31 18.06
C ALA A 158 -2.16 -1.21 18.30
N LEU A 159 -0.98 -1.82 18.19
CA LEU A 159 -0.72 -3.27 18.39
C LEU A 159 -0.56 -3.70 19.87
N SER A 160 -0.46 -2.76 20.81
CA SER A 160 -0.37 -3.05 22.27
C SER A 160 -1.66 -3.58 22.89
#